data_AF-A0A961VA35-F1
#
_entry.id   AF-A0A961VA35-F1
#
_cell.length_a   1.000
_cell.length_b   1.000
_cell.length_c   1.000
_cell.angle_alpha   90.00
_cell.angle_beta   90.00
_cell.angle_gamma   90.00
#
_symmetry.space_group_name_H-M   'P 1'
#
loop_
_entity.id
_entity.type
_entity.pdbx_description
1 polymer ?
#
loop_
_entity_poly.entity_id
_entity_poly.type
_entity_poly.pdbx_seq_one_letter_code
_entity_poly.pdbx_strand_id
1 'polypeptide(L)'
;MVFGLCMAILFVVIPAGTAESDNFGLSPRMLPIVTISAIAVFSVVTLIVGLVRGGPRKAVETDGLGGVALLVGATFAGVLAIDRAGIVVGGTMLVVLASLAIGERRPLVVGGMGIAAVLVLLLVDWSGL
;
A
#
# COMPACT_ATOMS: atom_id res chain seq x y z
N MET A 1 -8.14 4.57 24.66
CA MET A 1 -7.76 3.19 25.06
C MET A 1 -6.70 2.56 24.16
N VAL A 2 -6.79 2.69 22.83
CA VAL A 2 -5.82 2.08 21.89
C VAL A 2 -4.37 2.53 22.13
N PHE A 3 -4.14 3.82 22.36
CA PHE A 3 -2.79 4.37 22.59
C PHE A 3 -2.10 3.79 23.85
N GLY A 4 -2.83 3.69 24.96
CA GLY A 4 -2.29 3.11 26.21
C GLY A 4 -2.02 1.61 26.09
N LEU A 5 -2.86 0.88 25.36
CA LEU A 5 -2.64 -0.53 25.04
C LEU A 5 -1.39 -0.71 24.18
N CYS A 6 -1.21 0.13 23.15
CA CYS A 6 -0.01 0.11 22.32
C CYS A 6 1.25 0.43 23.12
N MET A 7 1.21 1.40 24.05
CA MET A 7 2.37 1.71 24.90
C MET A 7 2.71 0.57 25.86
N ALA A 8 1.71 -0.06 26.48
CA ALA A 8 1.93 -1.21 27.35
C ALA A 8 2.54 -2.40 26.58
N ILE A 9 2.07 -2.66 25.36
CA ILE A 9 2.64 -3.70 24.51
C ILE A 9 4.11 -3.40 24.16
N LEU A 10 4.41 -2.16 23.74
CA LEU A 10 5.76 -1.77 23.32
C LEU A 10 6.79 -1.80 24.47
N PHE A 11 6.42 -1.36 25.67
CA PHE A 11 7.37 -1.17 26.77
C PHE A 11 7.34 -2.25 27.85
N VAL A 12 6.30 -3.10 27.89
CA VAL A 12 6.18 -4.16 28.90
C VAL A 12 6.21 -5.53 28.26
N VAL A 13 5.38 -5.76 27.23
CA VAL A 13 5.20 -7.10 26.64
C VAL A 13 6.38 -7.50 25.75
N ILE A 14 6.83 -6.60 24.86
CA ILE A 14 7.96 -6.87 23.97
C ILE A 14 9.27 -7.14 24.75
N PRO A 15 9.69 -6.30 25.71
CA PRO A 15 10.94 -6.57 26.46
C PRO A 15 10.85 -7.80 27.38
N ALA A 16 9.66 -8.14 27.88
CA ALA A 16 9.45 -9.37 28.66
C ALA A 16 9.63 -10.65 27.81
N GLY A 17 9.41 -10.58 26.50
CA GLY A 17 9.63 -11.68 25.56
C GLY A 17 11.04 -11.78 25.00
N THR A 18 11.92 -10.80 25.27
CA THR A 18 13.32 -10.77 24.80
C THR A 18 14.34 -11.07 25.90
N ALA A 19 13.90 -11.53 27.07
CA ALA A 19 14.80 -12.09 28.07
C ALA A 19 15.52 -13.32 27.48
N GLU A 20 16.82 -13.45 27.72
CA GLU A 20 17.66 -14.55 27.23
C GLU A 20 17.10 -15.90 27.68
N SER A 21 16.30 -16.50 26.80
CA SER A 21 15.72 -17.83 26.90
C SER A 21 16.39 -18.65 25.81
N ASP A 22 17.19 -19.62 26.23
CA ASP A 22 18.19 -20.33 25.42
C ASP A 22 17.66 -21.09 24.20
N ASN A 23 16.35 -21.11 23.88
CA ASN A 23 15.85 -21.77 22.66
C ASN A 23 14.48 -21.31 22.11
N PHE A 24 13.83 -20.27 22.64
CA PHE A 24 12.56 -19.78 22.08
C PHE A 24 12.44 -18.26 22.19
N GLY A 25 13.01 -17.57 21.21
CA GLY A 25 12.84 -16.14 21.04
C GLY A 25 13.27 -15.71 19.64
N LEU A 26 12.40 -15.00 18.92
CA LEU A 26 12.82 -14.30 17.70
C LEU A 26 13.96 -13.35 18.07
N SER A 27 15.02 -13.30 17.27
CA SER A 27 16.10 -12.36 17.53
C SER A 27 15.53 -10.93 17.66
N PRO A 28 16.06 -10.06 18.53
CA PRO A 28 15.53 -8.70 18.73
C PRO A 28 15.41 -7.89 17.43
N ARG A 29 16.17 -8.27 16.40
CA ARG A 29 16.11 -7.68 15.05
C ARG A 29 14.96 -8.20 14.18
N MET A 30 14.45 -9.40 14.45
CA MET A 30 13.35 -10.04 13.70
C MET A 30 11.98 -9.47 14.09
N LEU A 31 11.80 -9.01 15.33
CA LEU A 31 10.54 -8.44 15.80
C LEU A 31 10.05 -7.25 14.95
N PRO A 32 10.89 -6.22 14.67
CA PRO A 32 10.50 -5.13 13.78
C PRO A 32 10.16 -5.62 12.36
N ILE A 33 10.92 -6.57 11.82
CA ILE A 33 10.73 -7.10 10.46
C ILE A 33 9.39 -7.86 10.35
N VAL A 34 9.09 -8.72 11.31
CA VAL A 34 7.83 -9.47 11.37
C VAL A 34 6.64 -8.52 11.55
N THR A 35 6.80 -7.47 12.35
CA THR A 35 5.74 -6.48 12.58
C THR A 35 5.44 -5.67 11.32
N ILE A 36 6.48 -5.17 10.62
CA ILE A 36 6.31 -4.40 9.38
C ILE A 36 5.69 -5.26 8.28
N SER A 37 6.15 -6.51 8.12
CA SER A 37 5.59 -7.42 7.13
C SER A 37 4.13 -7.78 7.43
N ALA A 38 3.77 -8.01 8.69
CA ALA A 38 2.37 -8.22 9.08
C ALA A 38 1.49 -7.00 8.76
N ILE A 39 1.94 -5.78 9.10
CA ILE A 39 1.21 -4.54 8.78
C ILE A 39 1.06 -4.38 7.26
N ALA A 40 2.10 -4.65 6.49
CA ALA A 40 2.05 -4.58 5.03
C ALA A 40 1.02 -5.55 4.45
N VAL A 41 1.04 -6.81 4.90
CA VAL A 41 0.06 -7.84 4.49
C VAL A 41 -1.37 -7.41 4.86
N PHE A 42 -1.60 -7.00 6.10
CA PHE A 42 -2.93 -6.52 6.52
C PHE A 42 -3.39 -5.27 5.75
N SER A 43 -2.48 -4.37 5.40
CA SER A 43 -2.79 -3.18 4.59
C SER A 43 -3.21 -3.57 3.19
N VAL A 44 -2.52 -4.52 2.56
CA VAL A 44 -2.89 -5.05 1.24
C VAL A 44 -4.24 -5.77 1.31
N VAL A 45 -4.44 -6.64 2.31
CA VAL A 45 -5.71 -7.36 2.50
C VAL A 45 -6.86 -6.40 2.73
N THR A 46 -6.70 -5.40 3.59
CA THR A 46 -7.75 -4.40 3.86
C THR A 46 -8.03 -3.52 2.64
N LEU A 47 -7.01 -3.18 1.85
CA LEU A 47 -7.17 -2.51 0.56
C LEU A 47 -8.01 -3.35 -0.40
N ILE A 48 -7.64 -4.63 -0.61
CA ILE A 48 -8.35 -5.56 -1.51
C ILE A 48 -9.78 -5.77 -1.04
N VAL A 49 -10.00 -6.07 0.23
CA VAL A 49 -11.34 -6.26 0.81
C VAL A 49 -12.17 -4.98 0.71
N GLY A 50 -11.55 -3.82 0.93
CA GLY A 50 -12.20 -2.52 0.77
C GLY A 50 -12.62 -2.25 -0.68
N LEU A 51 -11.77 -2.64 -1.63
CA LEU A 51 -12.05 -2.54 -3.06
C LEU A 51 -13.18 -3.50 -3.48
N VAL A 52 -13.13 -4.77 -3.04
CA VAL A 52 -14.15 -5.80 -3.35
C VAL A 52 -15.50 -5.48 -2.73
N ARG A 53 -15.54 -4.97 -1.50
CA ARG A 53 -16.81 -4.68 -0.81
C ARG A 53 -17.58 -3.51 -1.42
N GLY A 54 -16.97 -2.70 -2.30
CA GLY A 54 -17.68 -1.68 -3.09
C GLY A 54 -18.57 -0.74 -2.26
N GLY A 55 -18.21 -0.49 -1.00
CA GLY A 55 -19.06 0.25 -0.07
C GLY A 55 -19.00 1.75 -0.34
N PRO A 56 -20.13 2.49 -0.33
CA PRO A 56 -20.13 3.94 -0.33
C PRO A 56 -19.60 4.43 1.03
N ARG A 57 -18.27 4.40 1.19
CA ARG A 57 -17.61 5.16 2.22
C ARG A 57 -17.57 6.59 1.69
N LYS A 58 -18.13 7.54 2.45
CA LYS A 58 -17.97 8.98 2.20
C LYS A 58 -16.58 9.18 1.63
N ALA A 59 -16.49 9.78 0.43
CA ALA A 59 -15.23 10.27 -0.10
C ALA A 59 -14.50 10.85 1.10
N VAL A 60 -13.32 10.30 1.43
CA VAL A 60 -12.53 10.87 2.51
C VAL A 60 -12.48 12.34 2.11
N GLU A 61 -13.10 13.23 2.89
CA GLU A 61 -12.89 14.66 2.76
C GLU A 61 -11.43 14.85 3.16
N THR A 62 -10.54 14.45 2.26
CA THR A 62 -9.17 14.85 2.28
C THR A 62 -9.28 16.33 2.01
N ASP A 63 -9.16 17.09 3.08
CA ASP A 63 -8.76 18.48 3.03
C ASP A 63 -7.80 18.65 1.84
N GLY A 64 -8.07 19.58 0.91
CA GLY A 64 -7.56 19.50 -0.47
C GLY A 64 -6.05 19.25 -0.58
N LEU A 65 -5.29 19.68 0.42
CA LEU A 65 -3.85 19.41 0.58
C LEU A 65 -3.49 17.92 0.76
N GLY A 66 -4.28 17.14 1.50
CA GLY A 66 -4.06 15.71 1.72
C GLY A 66 -4.27 14.88 0.45
N GLY A 67 -5.23 15.26 -0.40
CA GLY A 67 -5.42 14.66 -1.72
C GLY A 67 -4.25 14.93 -2.65
N VAL A 68 -3.73 16.17 -2.65
CA VAL A 68 -2.53 16.55 -3.40
C VAL A 68 -1.31 15.77 -2.91
N ALA A 69 -1.11 15.66 -1.60
CA ALA A 69 0.00 14.88 -1.03
C ALA A 69 -0.07 13.40 -1.42
N LEU A 70 -1.26 12.80 -1.41
CA LEU A 70 -1.49 11.43 -1.89
C LEU A 70 -1.17 11.28 -3.37
N LEU A 71 -1.57 12.23 -4.21
CA LEU A 71 -1.31 12.20 -5.65
C LEU A 71 0.19 12.34 -5.96
N VAL A 72 0.88 13.22 -5.25
CA VAL A 72 2.35 13.37 -5.34
C VAL A 72 3.04 12.08 -4.90
N GLY A 73 2.61 11.47 -3.80
CA GLY A 73 3.12 10.18 -3.34
C GLY A 73 2.88 9.04 -4.34
N ALA A 74 1.67 8.98 -4.92
CA ALA A 74 1.32 8.02 -5.97
C ALA A 74 2.20 8.19 -7.21
N THR A 75 2.42 9.44 -7.64
CA THR A 75 3.29 9.75 -8.78
C THR A 75 4.73 9.34 -8.51
N PHE A 76 5.26 9.67 -7.33
CA PHE A 76 6.62 9.31 -6.96
C PHE A 76 6.83 7.78 -6.90
N ALA A 77 5.87 7.07 -6.30
CA ALA A 77 5.87 5.61 -6.28
C ALA A 77 5.78 5.01 -7.70
N GLY A 78 4.95 5.58 -8.57
CA GLY A 78 4.84 5.19 -9.97
C GLY A 78 6.14 5.38 -10.75
N VAL A 79 6.81 6.53 -10.59
CA VAL A 79 8.11 6.82 -11.25
C VAL A 79 9.20 5.85 -10.78
N LEU A 80 9.29 5.58 -9.48
CA LEU A 80 10.19 4.57 -8.93
C LEU A 80 9.90 3.17 -9.50
N ALA A 81 8.63 2.83 -9.67
CA ALA A 81 8.24 1.57 -10.28
C ALA A 81 8.62 1.50 -11.77
N ILE A 82 8.53 2.62 -12.52
CA ILE A 82 8.97 2.70 -13.92
C ILE A 82 10.47 2.45 -14.02
N ASP A 83 11.27 3.09 -13.16
CA ASP A 83 12.73 2.92 -13.13
C ASP A 83 13.16 1.46 -12.84
N ARG A 84 12.43 0.76 -11.95
CA ARG A 84 12.79 -0.60 -11.51
C ARG A 84 12.19 -1.73 -12.34
N ALA A 85 10.97 -1.56 -12.84
CA ALA A 85 10.19 -2.62 -13.48
C ALA A 85 9.80 -2.31 -14.93
N GLY A 86 10.22 -1.16 -15.45
CA GLY A 86 9.91 -0.71 -16.80
C GLY A 86 8.56 0.00 -16.92
N ILE A 87 8.34 0.59 -18.10
CA ILE A 87 7.22 1.51 -18.35
C ILE A 87 5.85 0.84 -18.23
N VAL A 88 5.73 -0.43 -18.63
CA VAL A 88 4.45 -1.16 -18.59
C VAL A 88 4.03 -1.41 -17.14
N VAL A 89 4.91 -1.96 -16.30
CA VAL A 89 4.58 -2.26 -14.90
C VAL A 89 4.49 -0.98 -14.07
N GLY A 90 5.42 -0.05 -14.24
CA GLY A 90 5.43 1.20 -13.49
C GLY A 90 4.30 2.15 -13.89
N GLY A 91 4.01 2.27 -15.18
CA GLY A 91 2.93 3.13 -15.69
C GLY A 91 1.54 2.61 -15.31
N THR A 92 1.34 1.29 -15.32
CA THR A 92 0.07 0.70 -14.83
C THR A 92 -0.11 0.90 -13.33
N MET A 93 0.97 0.73 -12.55
CA MET A 93 0.96 0.99 -11.11
C MET A 93 0.66 2.47 -10.83
N LEU A 94 1.24 3.40 -11.60
CA LEU A 94 0.96 4.84 -11.49
C LEU A 94 -0.53 5.13 -11.73
N VAL A 95 -1.12 4.61 -12.80
CA VAL A 95 -2.55 4.81 -13.11
C VAL A 95 -3.42 4.31 -11.97
N VAL A 96 -3.17 3.10 -11.47
CA VAL A 96 -3.95 2.51 -10.37
C VAL A 96 -3.81 3.34 -9.09
N LEU A 97 -2.58 3.75 -8.74
CA LEU A 97 -2.33 4.56 -7.55
C LEU A 97 -2.95 5.96 -7.67
N ALA A 98 -2.92 6.57 -8.84
CA ALA A 98 -3.55 7.87 -9.08
C ALA A 98 -5.08 7.77 -8.98
N SER A 99 -5.71 6.74 -9.56
CA SER A 99 -7.14 6.49 -9.40
C SER A 99 -7.53 6.29 -7.93
N LEU A 100 -6.72 5.55 -7.17
CA LEU A 100 -6.92 5.37 -5.74
C LEU A 100 -6.72 6.68 -4.94
N ALA A 101 -5.76 7.52 -5.33
CA ALA A 101 -5.48 8.82 -4.71
C ALA A 101 -6.62 9.82 -4.94
N ILE A 102 -7.26 9.78 -6.11
CA ILE A 102 -8.47 10.56 -6.43
C ILE A 102 -9.71 10.03 -5.67
N GLY A 103 -9.61 8.84 -5.06
CA GLY A 103 -10.66 8.25 -4.24
C GLY A 103 -11.61 7.33 -5.02
N GLU A 104 -11.27 6.95 -6.26
CA GLU A 104 -12.03 5.96 -7.01
C GLU A 104 -11.85 4.58 -6.34
N ARG A 105 -12.95 4.05 -5.78
CA ARG A 105 -12.94 2.76 -5.06
C ARG A 105 -13.81 1.70 -5.73
N ARG A 106 -14.39 1.98 -6.90
CA ARG A 106 -15.15 0.98 -7.64
C ARG A 106 -14.16 -0.03 -8.25
N PRO A 107 -14.15 -1.30 -7.81
CA PRO A 107 -13.16 -2.31 -8.24
C PRO A 107 -13.15 -2.48 -9.75
N LEU A 108 -14.34 -2.47 -10.36
CA LEU A 108 -14.51 -2.59 -11.81
C LEU A 108 -13.91 -1.40 -12.57
N VAL A 109 -14.01 -0.19 -12.04
CA VAL A 109 -13.48 1.02 -12.69
C VAL A 109 -11.95 1.07 -12.54
N VAL A 110 -11.44 0.81 -11.33
CA VAL A 110 -9.99 0.78 -11.07
C VAL A 110 -9.32 -0.35 -11.86
N GLY A 111 -9.92 -1.54 -11.86
CA GLY A 111 -9.46 -2.69 -12.65
C GLY A 111 -9.52 -2.40 -14.15
N GLY A 112 -10.61 -1.80 -14.63
CA GLY A 112 -10.76 -1.39 -16.03
C GLY A 112 -9.71 -0.36 -16.45
N MET A 113 -9.45 0.66 -15.64
CA MET A 113 -8.39 1.65 -15.89
C MET A 113 -7.00 1.01 -15.90
N GLY A 114 -6.74 0.08 -14.96
CA GLY A 114 -5.48 -0.67 -14.94
C GLY A 114 -5.27 -1.52 -16.19
N ILE A 115 -6.28 -2.29 -16.61
CA ILE A 115 -6.23 -3.11 -17.83
C ILE A 115 -6.06 -2.22 -19.07
N ALA A 116 -6.81 -1.11 -19.16
CA ALA A 116 -6.67 -0.16 -20.26
C ALA A 116 -5.26 0.43 -20.31
N ALA A 117 -4.69 0.80 -19.16
CA ALA A 117 -3.32 1.28 -19.07
C ALA A 117 -2.31 0.22 -19.52
N VAL A 118 -2.49 -1.05 -19.13
CA VAL A 118 -1.63 -2.16 -19.59
C VAL A 118 -1.68 -2.25 -21.11
N LEU A 119 -2.88 -2.28 -21.69
CA LEU A 119 -3.06 -2.43 -23.14
C LEU A 119 -2.46 -1.25 -23.92
N VAL A 120 -2.68 -0.02 -23.45
CA VAL A 120 -2.11 1.17 -24.08
C VAL A 120 -0.59 1.18 -23.98
N LEU A 121 -0.04 0.88 -22.81
CA LEU A 121 1.41 0.88 -22.62
C LEU A 121 2.10 -0.26 -23.36
N LEU A 122 1.46 -1.43 -23.45
CA LEU A 122 1.93 -2.51 -24.33
C LEU A 122 1.89 -2.09 -25.79
N LEU A 123 0.83 -1.41 -26.24
CA LEU A 123 0.75 -0.91 -27.60
C LEU A 123 1.87 0.10 -27.90
N VAL A 124 2.16 1.00 -26.95
CA VAL A 124 3.27 1.97 -27.05
C VAL A 124 4.61 1.24 -27.16
N ASP A 125 4.89 0.33 -26.22
CA ASP A 125 6.12 -0.47 -26.18
C ASP A 125 6.30 -1.28 -27.47
N TRP A 126 5.21 -1.86 -28.00
CA TRP A 126 5.22 -2.61 -29.25
C TRP A 126 5.39 -1.73 -30.49
N SER A 127 4.89 -0.49 -30.44
CA SER A 127 5.02 0.49 -31.53
C SER A 127 6.41 1.13 -31.61
N GLY A 128 7.26 0.96 -30.59
CA GLY A 128 8.61 1.53 -30.52
C GLY A 128 8.63 3.05 -30.40
N LEU A 129 7.52 3.65 -29.94
CA LEU A 129 7.42 5.05 -29.52
C LEU A 129 8.00 5.23 -28.12
#